data_AF-A0A8S0QYM0-F1
#
_entry.id   AF-A0A8S0QYM0-F1
#
_cell.length_a   1.000
_cell.length_b   1.000
_cell.length_c   1.000
_cell.angle_alpha   90.00
_cell.angle_beta   90.00
_cell.angle_gamma   90.00
#
_symmetry.space_group_name_H-M   'P 1'
#
loop_
_entity.id
_entity.type
_entity.pdbx_description
1 polymer ?
#
loop_
_entity_poly.entity_id
_entity_poly.type
_entity_poly.pdbx_seq_one_letter_code
_entity_poly.pdbx_strand_id
1 'polypeptide(L)' 'MAAHVANFGIAKFFTKDQRISITKTLGTTRYMTPEYGSTGLVSTMADVYSFGIMLMETLTKKKPTDDMLVEEFTMRK' A
#
# COMPACT_ATOMS: atom_id res chain seq x y z
N MET A 1 -2.57 -3.21 25.91
CA MET A 1 -1.96 -2.18 25.05
C MET A 1 -2.66 -2.27 23.70
N ALA A 2 -3.20 -1.18 23.15
CA ALA A 2 -4.00 -1.18 21.92
C ALA A 2 -3.33 -0.33 20.83
N ALA A 3 -3.20 -0.88 19.63
CA ALA A 3 -2.67 -0.18 18.47
C ALA A 3 -3.78 0.57 17.72
N HIS A 4 -3.48 1.75 17.20
CA HIS A 4 -4.40 2.60 16.45
C HIS A 4 -3.72 3.09 15.17
N VAL A 5 -4.48 3.18 14.07
CA VAL A 5 -3.98 3.71 12.78
C VAL A 5 -4.18 5.23 12.77
N ALA A 6 -3.19 5.96 12.24
CA ALA A 6 -3.20 7.42 12.17
C ALA A 6 -2.69 7.92 10.81
N ASN A 7 -2.65 9.25 10.63
CA ASN A 7 -2.16 9.94 9.43
C ASN A 7 -3.01 9.76 8.16
N PHE A 8 -4.29 10.13 8.23
CA PHE A 8 -5.23 10.09 7.09
C PHE A 8 -5.18 11.34 6.19
N GLY A 9 -4.11 12.14 6.23
CA GLY A 9 -4.03 13.42 5.53
C GLY A 9 -4.11 13.33 3.99
N ILE A 10 -3.83 12.14 3.43
CA ILE A 10 -3.93 11.86 2.00
C ILE A 10 -5.01 10.82 1.66
N ALA A 11 -5.80 10.39 2.66
CA ALA A 11 -6.79 9.34 2.48
C ALA A 11 -7.90 9.76 1.51
N LYS A 12 -8.46 8.79 0.80
CA LYS A 12 -9.61 8.98 -0.09
C LYS A 12 -10.81 8.25 0.48
N PHE A 13 -11.92 8.97 0.64
CA PHE A 13 -13.17 8.40 1.09
C PHE A 13 -13.99 7.97 -0.12
N PHE A 14 -14.38 6.71 -0.13
CA PHE A 14 -15.26 6.17 -1.16
C PHE A 14 -16.71 6.20 -0.69
N THR A 15 -17.61 6.62 -1.58
CA THR A 15 -19.06 6.37 -1.41
C THR A 15 -19.38 4.92 -1.78
N LYS A 16 -20.56 4.40 -1.42
CA LYS A 16 -20.93 2.98 -1.64
C LYS A 16 -20.75 2.49 -3.09
N ASP A 17 -20.84 3.39 -4.05
CA ASP A 17 -20.76 3.07 -5.49
C ASP A 17 -19.36 3.24 -6.07
N GLN A 18 -18.44 3.87 -5.33
CA GLN A 18 -17.06 4.08 -5.77
C GLN A 18 -16.14 3.02 -5.18
N ARG A 19 -15.38 2.35 -6.05
CA ARG A 19 -14.40 1.32 -5.64
C ARG A 19 -12.96 1.70 -5.94
N ILE A 20 -12.77 2.66 -6.83
CA ILE A 20 -11.49 3.06 -7.38
C ILE A 20 -11.50 4.58 -7.53
N SER A 21 -10.39 5.23 -7.20
CA SER A 21 -10.12 6.63 -7.51
C SER A 21 -8.75 6.74 -8.14
N ILE A 22 -8.56 7.75 -8.98
CA ILE A 22 -7.23 8.13 -9.49
C ILE A 22 -6.74 9.28 -8.62
N THR A 23 -5.50 9.21 -8.15
CA THR A 23 -4.87 10.30 -7.40
C THR A 23 -3.48 10.60 -7.92
N LYS A 24 -3.09 11.87 -7.82
CA LYS A 24 -1.73 12.36 -8.11
C LYS A 24 -0.90 12.53 -6.83
N THR A 25 -1.48 12.26 -5.68
CA THR A 25 -0.80 12.36 -4.39
C THR A 25 0.17 11.20 -4.26
N LEU A 26 1.41 11.48 -3.87
CA LEU A 26 2.40 10.45 -3.58
C LEU A 26 2.19 9.94 -2.15
N GLY A 27 1.95 8.64 -2.00
CA GLY A 27 2.09 7.94 -0.73
C GLY A 27 3.52 7.47 -0.46
N THR A 28 3.69 6.48 0.40
CA THR A 28 5.00 5.86 0.67
C THR A 28 5.26 4.70 -0.29
N THR A 29 6.19 4.87 -1.24
CA THR A 29 6.46 3.97 -2.38
C THR A 29 6.51 2.49 -2.03
N ARG A 30 7.06 2.14 -0.87
CA ARG A 30 7.25 0.76 -0.41
C ARG A 30 5.97 0.01 -0.05
N TYR A 31 4.93 0.73 0.34
CA TYR A 31 3.64 0.16 0.70
C TYR A 31 2.64 0.28 -0.46
N MET A 32 3.01 0.95 -1.55
CA MET A 32 2.11 1.14 -2.69
C MET A 32 1.92 -0.16 -3.45
N THR A 33 0.69 -0.37 -3.93
CA THR A 33 0.46 -1.35 -4.99
C THR A 33 1.08 -0.89 -6.31
N PRO A 34 1.42 -1.83 -7.21
CA PRO A 34 1.98 -1.50 -8.52
C PRO A 34 1.09 -0.55 -9.33
N GLU A 35 -0.23 -0.74 -9.28
CA GLU A 35 -1.20 0.12 -9.97
C GLU A 35 -1.25 1.54 -9.38
N TYR A 36 -1.08 1.70 -8.07
CA TYR A 36 -0.99 3.02 -7.46
C TYR A 36 0.30 3.73 -7.90
N GLY A 37 1.44 3.04 -7.90
CA GLY A 37 2.73 3.61 -8.32
C GLY A 37 2.80 3.96 -9.81
N SER A 38 2.13 3.19 -10.67
CA SER A 38 2.17 3.39 -12.13
C SER A 38 1.09 4.34 -12.65
N THR A 39 -0.15 4.17 -12.19
CA THR A 39 -1.33 4.84 -12.77
C THR A 39 -2.04 5.78 -11.79
N GLY A 40 -1.61 5.81 -10.53
CA GLY A 40 -2.28 6.56 -9.48
C GLY A 40 -3.60 5.94 -9.03
N LEU A 41 -3.88 4.67 -9.40
CA LEU A 41 -5.10 3.98 -9.02
C LEU A 41 -5.06 3.58 -7.54
N VAL A 42 -6.00 4.11 -6.77
CA VAL A 42 -6.20 3.76 -5.37
C VAL A 42 -7.57 3.11 -5.18
N SER A 43 -7.61 2.10 -4.32
CA SER A 43 -8.82 1.37 -3.96
C SER A 43 -8.67 0.83 -2.55
N THR A 44 -9.74 0.29 -1.96
CA THR A 44 -9.64 -0.42 -0.68
C THR A 44 -8.69 -1.63 -0.75
N MET A 45 -8.47 -2.21 -1.94
CA MET A 45 -7.49 -3.29 -2.09
C MET A 45 -6.04 -2.81 -1.97
N ALA A 46 -5.77 -1.53 -2.26
CA ALA A 46 -4.46 -0.94 -2.02
C ALA A 46 -4.13 -0.85 -0.52
N ASP A 47 -5.14 -0.63 0.34
CA ASP A 47 -4.99 -0.67 1.80
C ASP A 47 -4.69 -2.09 2.28
N VAL A 48 -5.36 -3.10 1.71
CA VAL A 48 -5.13 -4.53 2.03
C VAL A 48 -3.70 -4.95 1.69
N TYR A 49 -3.21 -4.54 0.53
CA TYR A 49 -1.83 -4.79 0.11
C TYR A 49 -0.83 -4.13 1.08
N SER A 50 -1.02 -2.84 1.38
CA SER A 50 -0.16 -2.08 2.29
C SER A 50 -0.10 -2.73 3.68
N PHE A 51 -1.26 -3.22 4.16
CA PHE A 51 -1.36 -3.95 5.42
C PHE A 51 -0.58 -5.28 5.38
N GLY A 52 -0.61 -6.01 4.27
CA GLY A 52 0.20 -7.22 4.08
C GLY A 52 1.70 -6.94 4.23
N ILE A 53 2.20 -5.87 3.62
CA ILE A 53 3.60 -5.44 3.76
C ILE A 53 3.93 -5.05 5.20
N MET A 54 3.05 -4.29 5.88
CA MET A 54 3.21 -3.93 7.30
C MET A 54 3.25 -5.17 8.21
N LEU A 55 2.39 -6.16 7.94
CA LEU A 55 2.36 -7.42 8.69
C LEU A 55 3.68 -8.19 8.50
N MET A 56 4.16 -8.31 7.26
CA MET A 56 5.44 -8.94 6.96
C MET A 56 6.61 -8.22 7.64
N GLU A 57 6.65 -6.88 7.62
CA GLU A 57 7.65 -6.09 8.35
C GLU A 57 7.62 -6.39 9.86
N THR A 58 6.42 -6.45 10.44
CA THR A 58 6.22 -6.70 11.88
C THR A 58 6.68 -8.11 12.28
N LEU A 59 6.37 -9.11 11.46
CA LEU A 59 6.71 -10.51 11.73
C LEU A 59 8.21 -10.78 11.54
N THR A 60 8.79 -10.26 10.45
CA THR A 60 10.19 -10.50 10.11
C THR A 60 11.15 -9.58 10.85
N LYS A 61 10.67 -8.44 11.36
CA LYS A 61 11.47 -7.31 11.85
C LYS A 61 12.47 -6.79 10.81
N LYS A 62 12.28 -7.14 9.55
CA LYS A 62 13.09 -6.70 8.41
C LYS A 62 12.34 -5.62 7.68
N LYS A 63 13.09 -4.64 7.20
CA LYS A 63 12.50 -3.56 6.44
C LYS A 63 12.04 -4.15 5.07
N PRO A 64 10.84 -3.87 4.55
CA PRO A 64 10.33 -4.24 3.21
C PRO A 64 11.11 -3.80 1.93
N THR A 65 12.43 -3.60 2.02
CA THR A 65 13.39 -3.26 0.94
C THR A 65 14.63 -4.12 1.11
N ASP A 66 14.71 -4.89 2.20
CA ASP A 66 15.61 -6.02 2.31
C ASP A 66 15.22 -7.00 1.19
N ASP A 67 16.23 -7.52 0.48
CA ASP A 67 16.10 -8.17 -0.83
C ASP A 67 15.08 -9.34 -0.84
N MET A 68 14.80 -9.90 0.34
CA MET A 68 13.83 -10.98 0.56
C MET A 68 12.37 -10.64 0.22
N LEU A 69 11.96 -9.36 0.24
CA LEU A 69 10.57 -8.96 -0.07
C LEU A 69 10.42 -8.31 -1.45
N VAL A 70 11.55 -8.03 -2.12
CA VAL A 70 11.60 -7.36 -3.43
C VAL A 70 11.43 -8.35 -4.58
N GLU A 71 11.71 -9.65 -4.36
CA GLU A 71 11.75 -10.67 -5.42
C GLU A 71 10.41 -10.96 -6.12
N GLU A 72 9.25 -10.59 -5.56
CA GLU A 72 7.94 -10.89 -6.19
C GLU A 72 7.32 -9.73 -6.98
N PHE A 73 7.86 -8.50 -6.90
CA PHE A 73 7.33 -7.33 -7.61
C PHE A 73 8.08 -6.95 -8.89
N THR A 74 9.09 -7.73 -9.28
CA THR A 74 9.61 -7.61 -10.63
C THR A 74 8.56 -8.18 -11.57
N MET A 75 7.72 -7.29 -12.12
CA MET A 75 6.89 -7.58 -13.28
C MET A 75 7.80 -8.22 -14.34
N ARG A 76 7.77 -9.56 -14.41
CA ARG A 76 8.30 -10.27 -15.56
C ARG A 76 7.46 -9.79 -16.74
N LYS A 77 8.12 -9.05 -17.64
CA LYS A 77 7.63 -8.81 -18.99
C LYS A 77 7.32 -10.12 -19.69
#